data_AF-A0A0J9S1Y3-F1
#
_entry.id   AF-A0A0J9S1Y3-F1
#
_cell.length_a   1.000
_cell.length_b   1.000
_cell.length_c   1.000
_cell.angle_alpha   90.00
_cell.angle_beta   90.00
_cell.angle_gamma   90.00
#
_symmetry.space_group_name_H-M   'P 1'
#
loop_
_entity.id
_entity.type
_entity.pdbx_description
1 polymer ?
#
loop_
_entity_poly.entity_id
_entity_poly.type
_entity_poly.pdbx_seq_one_letter_code
_entity_poly.pdbx_strand_id
1 'polypeptide(L)'
;MNYSQLKNTYQFLGEIYKLYDKLDQSVDEKHPNEDILNLCDKYDTFYYTFNTQRKSICKKLLRNLFLCNSFSNDEFRNCCSNIYVWLYFELKKSMITDHIIQKIFDLPKSKTIVGRKNNYCPFFSFNDKIHSPEKLMGLRIFNDNIHTIQSMLKGEINQKVCSLIRFIYKCILIYRDMNSRYCSNGEERKDENKNSCGIICQFNNFYTLNISSNSELAHKFPELTSGTPLNVIDVC
;
A
#
# COMPACT_ATOMS: atom_id res chain seq x y z
N MET A 1 -4.19 7.94 13.27
CA MET A 1 -3.45 8.81 12.33
C MET A 1 -4.33 9.03 11.09
N ASN A 2 -4.29 10.18 10.41
CA ASN A 2 -4.95 10.40 9.11
C ASN A 2 -3.93 10.30 7.94
N TYR A 3 -4.40 10.27 6.69
CA TYR A 3 -3.49 10.12 5.54
C TYR A 3 -2.46 11.27 5.49
N SER A 4 -2.86 12.52 5.69
CA SER A 4 -1.94 13.66 5.65
C SER A 4 -0.81 13.55 6.70
N GLN A 5 -1.13 13.04 7.89
CA GLN A 5 -0.13 12.73 8.92
C GLN A 5 0.80 11.59 8.50
N LEU A 6 0.28 10.55 7.81
CA LEU A 6 1.10 9.48 7.25
C LEU A 6 2.07 10.02 6.18
N LYS A 7 1.58 10.86 5.26
CA LYS A 7 2.37 11.54 4.22
C LYS A 7 3.49 12.38 4.83
N ASN A 8 3.18 13.16 5.86
CA ASN A 8 4.18 13.97 6.58
C ASN A 8 5.21 13.10 7.30
N THR A 9 4.79 11.98 7.90
CA THR A 9 5.69 11.04 8.58
C THR A 9 6.67 10.38 7.62
N TYR A 10 6.26 10.17 6.37
CA TYR A 10 7.06 9.52 5.34
C TYR A 10 7.39 10.43 4.15
N GLN A 11 7.64 11.72 4.42
CA GLN A 11 7.94 12.71 3.38
C GLN A 11 9.18 12.34 2.54
N PHE A 12 10.11 11.55 3.09
CA PHE A 12 11.28 11.03 2.37
C PHE A 12 10.92 10.00 1.28
N LEU A 13 9.73 9.37 1.37
CA LEU A 13 9.14 8.59 0.29
C LEU A 13 8.47 9.52 -0.75
N GLY A 14 8.91 10.79 -0.85
CA GLY A 14 8.29 11.82 -1.68
C GLY A 14 8.13 11.43 -3.14
N GLU A 15 9.01 10.59 -3.69
CA GLU A 15 8.86 10.02 -5.04
C GLU A 15 7.75 8.97 -5.15
N ILE A 16 7.57 8.19 -4.09
CA ILE A 16 6.58 7.13 -3.96
C ILE A 16 5.18 7.72 -3.72
N TYR A 17 5.08 8.88 -3.08
CA TYR A 17 3.83 9.60 -2.83
C TYR A 17 3.49 10.71 -3.83
N LYS A 18 4.25 10.89 -4.93
CA LYS A 18 3.91 11.84 -6.01
C LYS A 18 2.49 11.61 -6.57
N LEU A 19 1.95 10.40 -6.41
CA LEU A 19 0.63 10.01 -6.87
C LEU A 19 -0.50 10.46 -5.94
N TYR A 20 -0.26 10.73 -4.65
CA TYR A 20 -1.34 10.98 -3.69
C TYR A 20 -2.22 12.18 -4.05
N ASP A 21 -1.60 13.31 -4.36
CA ASP A 21 -2.35 14.52 -4.68
C ASP A 21 -3.21 14.30 -5.94
N LYS A 22 -2.77 13.40 -6.84
CA LYS A 22 -3.58 12.92 -7.97
C LYS A 22 -4.68 11.95 -7.52
N LEU A 23 -4.41 11.07 -6.56
CA LEU A 23 -5.39 10.10 -6.03
C LEU A 23 -6.57 10.77 -5.32
N ASP A 24 -6.39 11.96 -4.73
CA ASP A 24 -7.46 12.66 -4.01
C ASP A 24 -8.16 13.76 -4.83
N GLN A 25 -7.70 14.06 -6.04
CA GLN A 25 -8.37 15.00 -6.94
C GLN A 25 -9.85 14.63 -7.17
N SER A 26 -10.68 15.61 -7.51
CA SER A 26 -12.03 15.36 -8.02
C SER A 26 -11.97 14.57 -9.34
N VAL A 27 -13.10 13.99 -9.72
CA VAL A 27 -13.24 13.30 -11.01
C VAL A 27 -13.90 14.27 -11.98
N ASP A 28 -13.23 14.54 -13.09
CA ASP A 28 -13.74 15.44 -14.13
C ASP A 28 -14.97 14.84 -14.81
N GLU A 29 -15.93 15.70 -15.16
CA GLU A 29 -17.19 15.30 -15.81
C GLU A 29 -16.97 14.69 -17.21
N LYS A 30 -15.83 14.95 -17.87
CA LYS A 30 -15.49 14.47 -19.22
C LYS A 30 -14.40 13.39 -19.24
N HIS A 31 -14.42 12.48 -18.28
CA HIS A 31 -13.40 11.43 -18.19
C HIS A 31 -13.58 10.36 -19.28
N PRO A 32 -12.49 9.82 -19.90
CA PRO A 32 -12.61 8.81 -20.97
C PRO A 32 -13.38 7.52 -20.60
N ASN A 33 -13.50 7.23 -19.30
CA ASN A 33 -14.25 6.09 -18.75
C ASN A 33 -15.52 6.53 -18.02
N GLU A 34 -16.16 7.62 -18.46
CA GLU A 34 -17.36 8.20 -17.84
C GLU A 34 -18.48 7.18 -17.63
N ASP A 35 -18.71 6.30 -18.60
CA ASP A 35 -19.71 5.23 -18.54
C ASP A 35 -19.50 4.25 -17.37
N ILE A 36 -18.25 3.88 -17.05
CA ILE A 36 -17.95 3.06 -15.85
C ILE A 36 -18.10 3.90 -14.59
N LEU A 37 -17.61 5.15 -14.60
CA LEU A 37 -17.73 6.05 -13.45
C LEU A 37 -19.19 6.31 -13.07
N ASN A 38 -20.08 6.40 -14.06
CA ASN A 38 -21.51 6.59 -13.87
C ASN A 38 -22.21 5.35 -13.28
N LEU A 39 -21.57 4.17 -13.26
CA LEU A 39 -22.08 3.00 -12.52
C LEU A 39 -22.10 3.25 -11.00
N CYS A 40 -21.25 4.14 -10.48
CA CYS A 40 -21.30 4.58 -9.07
C CYS A 40 -22.62 5.26 -8.70
N ASP A 41 -23.40 5.74 -9.68
CA ASP A 41 -24.67 6.40 -9.45
C ASP A 41 -25.88 5.45 -9.58
N LYS A 42 -25.67 4.24 -10.09
CA LYS A 42 -26.75 3.30 -10.41
C LYS A 42 -27.07 2.39 -9.22
N TYR A 43 -28.35 2.36 -8.84
CA TYR A 43 -28.86 1.42 -7.84
C TYR A 43 -28.58 -0.03 -8.25
N ASP A 44 -28.87 -0.41 -9.50
CA ASP A 44 -28.76 -1.80 -9.97
C ASP A 44 -27.34 -2.38 -9.92
N THR A 45 -26.31 -1.52 -9.92
CA THR A 45 -24.91 -1.97 -9.82
C THR A 45 -24.59 -2.48 -8.41
N PHE A 46 -25.11 -1.82 -7.38
CA PHE A 46 -24.76 -2.11 -5.98
C PHE A 46 -25.92 -2.70 -5.18
N TYR A 47 -27.14 -2.67 -5.73
CA TYR A 47 -28.41 -2.84 -5.01
C TYR A 47 -28.52 -1.91 -3.80
N TYR A 48 -27.93 -0.71 -3.95
CA TYR A 48 -27.80 0.27 -2.88
C TYR A 48 -27.54 1.65 -3.48
N THR A 49 -28.23 2.68 -2.98
CA THR A 49 -28.02 4.07 -3.41
C THR A 49 -26.97 4.74 -2.53
N PHE A 50 -25.81 5.05 -3.12
CA PHE A 50 -24.78 5.82 -2.44
C PHE A 50 -25.23 7.26 -2.15
N ASN A 51 -24.89 7.77 -0.97
CA ASN A 51 -24.92 9.21 -0.71
C ASN A 51 -23.78 9.93 -1.46
N THR A 52 -23.80 11.27 -1.46
CA THR A 52 -22.82 12.10 -2.17
C THR A 52 -21.36 11.74 -1.86
N GLN A 53 -21.04 11.49 -0.58
CA GLN A 53 -19.69 11.14 -0.17
C GLN A 53 -19.25 9.77 -0.72
N ARG A 54 -20.12 8.76 -0.64
CA ARG A 54 -19.83 7.40 -1.13
C ARG A 54 -19.74 7.35 -2.65
N LYS A 55 -20.58 8.12 -3.36
CA LYS A 55 -20.47 8.31 -4.82
C LYS A 55 -19.11 8.88 -5.19
N SER A 56 -18.67 9.94 -4.50
CA SER A 56 -17.36 10.55 -4.70
C SER A 56 -16.21 9.55 -4.49
N ILE A 57 -16.24 8.77 -3.40
CA ILE A 57 -15.22 7.75 -3.13
C ILE A 57 -15.20 6.68 -4.23
N CYS A 58 -16.38 6.19 -4.65
CA CYS A 58 -16.49 5.20 -5.73
C CYS A 58 -15.87 5.71 -7.03
N LYS A 59 -16.23 6.93 -7.46
CA LYS A 59 -15.70 7.54 -8.68
C LYS A 59 -14.19 7.78 -8.60
N LYS A 60 -13.69 8.30 -7.47
CA LYS A 60 -12.25 8.50 -7.25
C LYS A 60 -11.49 7.18 -7.29
N LEU A 61 -12.00 6.12 -6.66
CA LEU A 61 -11.38 4.80 -6.66
C LEU A 61 -11.30 4.24 -8.10
N LEU A 62 -12.38 4.29 -8.88
CA LEU A 62 -12.36 3.86 -10.28
C LEU A 62 -11.36 4.64 -11.12
N ARG A 63 -11.35 5.97 -11.02
CA ARG A 63 -10.35 6.81 -11.71
C ARG A 63 -8.93 6.40 -11.34
N ASN A 64 -8.67 6.14 -10.06
CA ASN A 64 -7.36 5.69 -9.58
C ASN A 64 -6.96 4.34 -10.17
N LEU A 65 -7.89 3.40 -10.25
CA LEU A 65 -7.64 2.10 -10.89
C LEU A 65 -7.30 2.26 -12.38
N PHE A 66 -7.98 3.16 -13.11
CA PHE A 66 -7.63 3.47 -14.49
C PHE A 66 -6.26 4.14 -14.62
N LEU A 67 -5.92 5.05 -13.71
CA LEU A 67 -4.61 5.71 -13.68
C LEU A 67 -3.47 4.69 -13.48
N CYS A 68 -3.64 3.71 -12.59
CA CYS A 68 -2.58 2.73 -12.37
C CYS A 68 -2.35 1.80 -13.57
N ASN A 69 -3.40 1.48 -14.34
CA ASN A 69 -3.31 0.58 -15.49
C ASN A 69 -2.42 1.10 -16.63
N SER A 70 -2.05 2.38 -16.65
CA SER A 70 -1.14 2.95 -17.66
C SER A 70 0.35 2.86 -17.31
N PHE A 71 0.70 2.37 -16.13
CA PHE A 71 2.09 2.35 -15.64
C PHE A 71 2.87 1.10 -16.05
N SER A 72 4.20 1.23 -16.05
CA SER A 72 5.12 0.08 -16.11
C SER A 72 4.93 -0.85 -14.90
N ASN A 73 5.47 -2.07 -14.92
CA ASN A 73 5.22 -3.06 -13.86
C ASN A 73 5.60 -2.59 -12.43
N ASP A 74 6.72 -1.89 -12.27
CA ASP A 74 7.17 -1.41 -10.96
C ASP A 74 6.33 -0.21 -10.49
N GLU A 75 6.09 0.74 -11.39
CA GLU A 75 5.21 1.88 -11.12
C GLU A 75 3.77 1.46 -10.84
N PHE A 76 3.30 0.38 -11.48
CA PHE A 76 1.99 -0.22 -11.25
C PHE A 76 1.85 -0.73 -9.81
N ARG A 77 2.85 -1.48 -9.31
CA ARG A 77 2.85 -1.98 -7.92
C ARG A 77 2.83 -0.82 -6.92
N ASN A 78 3.66 0.20 -7.14
CA ASN A 78 3.70 1.40 -6.32
C ASN A 78 2.36 2.14 -6.34
N CYS A 79 1.72 2.24 -7.52
CA CYS A 79 0.43 2.88 -7.67
C CYS A 79 -0.68 2.13 -6.91
N CYS A 80 -0.73 0.80 -7.03
CA CYS A 80 -1.70 -0.01 -6.29
C CYS A 80 -1.50 0.08 -4.77
N SER A 81 -0.26 0.07 -4.30
CA SER A 81 0.07 0.28 -2.88
C SER A 81 -0.52 1.59 -2.36
N ASN A 82 -0.31 2.67 -3.11
CA ASN A 82 -0.85 3.99 -2.77
C ASN A 82 -2.38 4.01 -2.75
N ILE A 83 -3.05 3.30 -3.67
CA ILE A 83 -4.51 3.14 -3.65
C ILE A 83 -4.96 2.46 -2.37
N TYR A 84 -4.34 1.36 -1.96
CA TYR A 84 -4.75 0.63 -0.75
C TYR A 84 -4.59 1.47 0.52
N VAL A 85 -3.50 2.23 0.60
CA VAL A 85 -3.26 3.18 1.70
C VAL A 85 -4.32 4.28 1.71
N TRP A 86 -4.54 4.95 0.56
CA TRP A 86 -5.56 5.99 0.42
C TRP A 86 -6.94 5.48 0.82
N LEU A 87 -7.32 4.32 0.28
CA LEU A 87 -8.62 3.70 0.50
C LEU A 87 -8.86 3.39 1.97
N TYR A 88 -7.87 2.88 2.71
CA TYR A 88 -8.00 2.63 4.15
C TYR A 88 -8.49 3.86 4.93
N PHE A 89 -7.90 5.04 4.67
CA PHE A 89 -8.30 6.26 5.36
C PHE A 89 -9.63 6.82 4.87
N GLU A 90 -10.01 6.58 3.61
CA GLU A 90 -11.33 6.97 3.10
C GLU A 90 -12.45 6.07 3.65
N LEU A 91 -12.19 4.77 3.84
CA LEU A 91 -13.16 3.84 4.45
C LEU A 91 -13.41 4.14 5.92
N LYS A 92 -12.38 4.56 6.67
CA LYS A 92 -12.54 5.03 8.05
C LYS A 92 -13.54 6.19 8.19
N LYS A 93 -13.74 6.99 7.13
CA LYS A 93 -14.64 8.15 7.13
C LYS A 93 -16.03 7.86 6.58
N SER A 94 -16.21 6.79 5.81
CA SER A 94 -17.38 6.64 4.92
C SER A 94 -18.27 5.43 5.22
N MET A 95 -17.85 4.55 6.14
CA MET A 95 -18.57 3.31 6.52
C MET A 95 -19.00 2.45 5.31
N ILE A 96 -18.21 2.45 4.23
CA ILE A 96 -18.44 1.55 3.08
C ILE A 96 -17.88 0.17 3.46
N THR A 97 -18.65 -0.89 3.20
CA THR A 97 -18.22 -2.27 3.50
C THR A 97 -17.26 -2.82 2.45
N ASP A 98 -16.38 -3.74 2.84
CA ASP A 98 -15.37 -4.32 1.94
C ASP A 98 -16.01 -5.02 0.71
N HIS A 99 -17.18 -5.65 0.88
CA HIS A 99 -17.92 -6.24 -0.24
C HIS A 99 -18.32 -5.22 -1.32
N ILE A 100 -18.71 -4.01 -0.93
CA ILE A 100 -19.02 -2.93 -1.89
C ILE A 100 -17.73 -2.47 -2.58
N ILE A 101 -16.64 -2.35 -1.85
CA ILE A 101 -15.34 -1.98 -2.42
C ILE A 101 -14.86 -3.02 -3.42
N GLN A 102 -14.97 -4.31 -3.10
CA GLN A 102 -14.62 -5.38 -4.01
C GLN A 102 -15.39 -5.27 -5.33
N LYS A 103 -16.71 -5.01 -5.26
CA LYS A 103 -17.50 -4.74 -6.47
C LYS A 103 -16.96 -3.57 -7.30
N ILE A 104 -16.51 -2.49 -6.66
CA ILE A 104 -15.90 -1.34 -7.37
C ILE A 104 -14.61 -1.76 -8.08
N PHE A 105 -13.77 -2.59 -7.46
CA PHE A 105 -12.54 -3.13 -8.09
C PHE A 105 -12.84 -4.04 -9.30
N ASP A 106 -14.04 -4.62 -9.37
CA ASP A 106 -14.46 -5.49 -10.47
C ASP A 106 -15.06 -4.73 -11.66
N LEU A 107 -15.58 -3.51 -11.46
CA LEU A 107 -16.20 -2.73 -12.55
C LEU A 107 -15.26 -2.47 -13.75
N PRO A 108 -13.98 -2.12 -13.58
CA PRO A 108 -13.07 -1.95 -14.73
C PRO A 108 -12.89 -3.22 -15.57
N LYS A 109 -13.11 -4.40 -14.97
CA LYS A 109 -12.93 -5.70 -15.62
C LYS A 109 -14.07 -6.04 -16.58
N SER A 110 -15.25 -5.43 -16.43
CA SER A 110 -16.37 -5.64 -17.36
C SER A 110 -16.12 -5.06 -18.76
N LYS A 111 -15.12 -4.16 -18.88
CA LYS A 111 -14.65 -3.57 -20.14
C LYS A 111 -13.47 -4.31 -20.74
N THR A 112 -13.37 -5.63 -20.58
CA THR A 112 -12.32 -6.42 -21.24
C THR A 112 -12.34 -6.18 -22.75
N ILE A 113 -11.43 -5.32 -23.22
CA ILE A 113 -11.18 -5.14 -24.65
C ILE A 113 -10.42 -6.39 -25.10
N VAL A 114 -11.04 -7.17 -25.99
CA VAL A 114 -10.43 -8.36 -26.59
C VAL A 114 -9.05 -7.97 -27.13
N GLY A 115 -7.99 -8.64 -26.64
CA GLY A 115 -6.61 -8.41 -27.05
C GLY A 115 -5.76 -7.48 -26.18
N ARG A 116 -6.32 -6.81 -25.15
CA ARG A 116 -5.52 -6.07 -24.14
C ARG A 116 -5.64 -6.72 -22.76
N LYS A 117 -4.49 -7.15 -22.20
CA LYS A 117 -4.41 -7.49 -20.78
C LYS A 117 -4.51 -6.19 -19.98
N ASN A 118 -5.70 -5.87 -19.50
CA ASN A 118 -5.86 -4.80 -18.51
C ASN A 118 -5.36 -5.32 -17.16
N ASN A 119 -4.24 -4.79 -16.70
CA ASN A 119 -3.67 -5.13 -15.40
C ASN A 119 -4.16 -4.07 -14.40
N TYR A 120 -5.35 -4.28 -13.83
CA TYR A 120 -5.86 -3.43 -12.77
C TYR A 120 -5.35 -3.91 -11.41
N CYS A 121 -5.23 -3.00 -10.45
CA CYS A 121 -4.88 -3.35 -9.09
C CYS A 121 -5.83 -4.43 -8.56
N PRO A 122 -5.32 -5.56 -8.02
CA PRO A 122 -6.18 -6.55 -7.38
C PRO A 122 -6.90 -5.95 -6.17
N PHE A 123 -8.06 -6.49 -5.82
CA PHE A 123 -8.73 -6.07 -4.59
C PHE A 123 -7.86 -6.41 -3.37
N PHE A 124 -7.68 -5.43 -2.50
CA PHE A 124 -7.04 -5.59 -1.20
C PHE A 124 -7.60 -4.54 -0.23
N SER A 125 -7.91 -4.95 0.99
CA SER A 125 -8.40 -4.06 2.05
C SER A 125 -7.59 -4.23 3.32
N PHE A 126 -7.18 -3.12 3.90
CA PHE A 126 -6.57 -3.09 5.24
C PHE A 126 -7.59 -3.28 6.37
N ASN A 127 -8.89 -3.31 6.06
CA ASN A 127 -9.94 -3.59 7.03
C ASN A 127 -10.30 -5.08 7.11
N ASP A 128 -9.84 -5.90 6.16
CA ASP A 128 -10.16 -7.32 6.09
C ASP A 128 -9.12 -8.18 6.82
N LYS A 129 -9.42 -8.53 8.09
CA LYS A 129 -8.63 -9.47 8.91
C LYS A 129 -7.14 -9.11 8.99
N ILE A 130 -6.84 -7.82 9.12
CA ILE A 130 -5.47 -7.32 9.29
C ILE A 130 -5.29 -6.82 10.72
N HIS A 131 -4.37 -7.43 11.47
CA HIS A 131 -4.01 -6.99 12.81
C HIS A 131 -3.17 -5.72 12.74
N SER A 132 -3.54 -4.71 13.52
CA SER A 132 -2.87 -3.40 13.55
C SER A 132 -2.60 -2.84 12.13
N PRO A 133 -3.62 -2.54 11.31
CA PRO A 133 -3.43 -2.21 9.90
C PRO A 133 -2.46 -1.05 9.65
N GLU A 134 -2.45 -0.03 10.51
CA GLU A 134 -1.51 1.11 10.39
C GLU A 134 -0.03 0.69 10.54
N LYS A 135 0.26 -0.34 11.35
CA LYS A 135 1.63 -0.91 11.45
C LYS A 135 1.99 -1.68 10.18
N LEU A 136 1.11 -2.60 9.75
CA LEU A 136 1.38 -3.46 8.59
C LEU A 136 1.37 -2.69 7.26
N MET A 137 0.71 -1.54 7.21
CA MET A 137 0.82 -0.60 6.12
C MET A 137 2.26 -0.14 5.87
N GLY A 138 3.03 0.12 6.93
CA GLY A 138 4.45 0.47 6.82
C GLY A 138 5.28 -0.64 6.17
N LEU A 139 5.02 -1.90 6.54
CA LEU A 139 5.66 -3.06 5.91
C LEU A 139 5.24 -3.21 4.45
N ARG A 140 3.96 -2.99 4.13
CA ARG A 140 3.46 -3.07 2.76
C ARG A 140 4.06 -1.99 1.86
N ILE A 141 4.19 -0.76 2.37
CA ILE A 141 4.88 0.33 1.68
C ILE A 141 6.33 -0.06 1.39
N PHE A 142 7.03 -0.66 2.35
CA PHE A 142 8.37 -1.19 2.10
C PHE A 142 8.38 -2.25 0.99
N ASN A 143 7.47 -3.24 1.07
CA ASN A 143 7.43 -4.36 0.12
C ASN A 143 7.20 -3.90 -1.31
N ASP A 144 6.21 -3.03 -1.51
CA ASP A 144 5.82 -2.60 -2.84
C ASP A 144 6.89 -1.69 -3.47
N ASN A 145 7.67 -0.98 -2.66
CA ASN A 145 8.68 -0.01 -3.11
C ASN A 145 10.14 -0.48 -2.93
N ILE A 146 10.38 -1.78 -2.74
CA ILE A 146 11.70 -2.32 -2.35
C ILE A 146 12.82 -1.93 -3.31
N HIS A 147 12.58 -1.93 -4.62
CA HIS A 147 13.60 -1.58 -5.62
C HIS A 147 13.99 -0.10 -5.55
N THR A 148 13.02 0.79 -5.38
CA THR A 148 13.27 2.22 -5.15
C THR A 148 14.04 2.44 -3.85
N ILE A 149 13.62 1.78 -2.76
CA ILE A 149 14.29 1.85 -1.46
C ILE A 149 15.75 1.38 -1.57
N GLN A 150 15.97 0.22 -2.20
CA GLN A 150 17.31 -0.34 -2.40
C GLN A 150 18.21 0.59 -3.21
N SER A 151 17.69 1.17 -4.30
CA SER A 151 18.44 2.12 -5.13
C SER A 151 18.86 3.37 -4.33
N MET A 152 17.95 3.93 -3.52
CA MET A 152 18.25 5.09 -2.68
C MET A 152 19.32 4.79 -1.62
N LEU A 153 19.39 3.56 -1.11
CA LEU A 153 20.37 3.14 -0.08
C LEU A 153 21.78 2.85 -0.62
N LYS A 154 21.93 2.71 -1.95
CA LYS A 154 23.25 2.61 -2.60
C LYS A 154 23.94 3.97 -2.78
N GLY A 155 23.20 5.07 -2.60
CA GLY A 155 23.72 6.43 -2.74
C GLY A 155 24.43 6.94 -1.47
N GLU A 156 24.93 8.18 -1.56
CA GLU A 156 25.52 8.89 -0.43
C GLU A 156 24.52 9.09 0.71
N ILE A 157 24.97 8.89 1.95
CA ILE A 157 24.15 9.08 3.14
C ILE A 157 23.96 10.58 3.38
N ASN A 158 22.78 11.06 2.99
CA ASN A 158 22.29 12.40 3.26
C ASN A 158 21.03 12.35 4.15
N GLN A 159 20.45 13.51 4.46
CA GLN A 159 19.27 13.61 5.32
C GLN A 159 18.06 12.79 4.81
N LYS A 160 17.87 12.67 3.49
CA LYS A 160 16.80 11.85 2.90
C LYS A 160 17.08 10.36 3.11
N VAL A 161 18.31 9.92 2.86
CA VAL A 161 18.75 8.53 3.10
C VAL A 161 18.66 8.18 4.58
N CYS A 162 19.04 9.09 5.49
CA CYS A 162 18.88 8.87 6.92
C CYS A 162 17.43 8.71 7.37
N SER A 163 16.51 9.45 6.74
CA SER A 163 15.08 9.28 6.99
C SER A 163 14.58 7.90 6.52
N LEU A 164 15.10 7.42 5.38
CA LEU A 164 14.83 6.08 4.86
C LEU A 164 15.40 4.97 5.76
N ILE A 165 16.64 5.13 6.25
CA ILE A 165 17.26 4.21 7.21
C ILE A 165 16.39 4.10 8.47
N ARG A 166 16.00 5.24 9.07
CA ARG A 166 15.12 5.28 10.25
C ARG A 166 13.77 4.60 9.99
N PHE A 167 13.22 4.75 8.79
CA PHE A 167 12.00 4.04 8.40
C PHE A 167 12.18 2.53 8.37
N ILE A 168 13.27 2.04 7.79
CA ILE A 168 13.56 0.60 7.75
C ILE A 168 13.73 0.05 9.17
N TYR A 169 14.40 0.77 10.08
CA TYR A 169 14.46 0.38 11.50
C TYR A 169 13.07 0.28 12.14
N LYS A 170 12.14 1.21 11.84
CA LYS A 170 10.74 1.10 12.29
C LYS A 170 10.06 -0.14 11.70
N CYS A 171 10.29 -0.46 10.43
CA CYS A 171 9.78 -1.69 9.81
C CYS A 171 10.33 -2.94 10.50
N ILE A 172 11.61 -2.99 10.84
CA ILE A 172 12.21 -4.11 11.59
C ILE A 172 11.52 -4.28 12.96
N LEU A 173 11.30 -3.19 13.69
CA LEU A 173 10.58 -3.22 14.97
C LEU A 173 9.15 -3.75 14.81
N ILE A 174 8.42 -3.26 13.80
CA ILE A 174 7.07 -3.72 13.48
C ILE A 174 7.08 -5.21 13.13
N TYR A 175 8.03 -5.66 12.31
CA TYR A 175 8.18 -7.07 11.96
C TYR A 175 8.37 -7.93 13.22
N ARG A 176 9.34 -7.59 14.09
CA ARG A 176 9.62 -8.36 15.31
C ARG A 176 8.38 -8.46 16.22
N ASP A 177 7.69 -7.34 16.42
CA ASP A 177 6.48 -7.28 17.25
C ASP A 177 5.32 -8.08 16.65
N MET A 178 5.02 -7.90 15.36
CA MET A 178 3.87 -8.53 14.73
C MET A 178 4.11 -10.01 14.41
N ASN A 179 5.32 -10.37 13.98
CA ASN A 179 5.68 -11.75 13.67
C ASN A 179 5.62 -12.65 14.91
N SER A 180 6.15 -12.18 16.05
CA SER A 180 6.13 -12.96 17.30
C SER A 180 4.72 -13.18 17.84
N ARG A 181 3.81 -12.22 17.65
CA ARG A 181 2.43 -12.31 18.13
C ARG A 181 1.50 -13.12 17.24
N TYR A 182 1.63 -12.99 15.92
CA TYR A 182 0.58 -13.45 14.99
C TYR A 182 1.05 -14.48 13.96
N CYS A 183 2.37 -14.63 13.76
CA CYS A 183 2.93 -15.43 12.65
C CYS A 183 4.01 -16.40 13.09
N SER A 184 4.08 -16.69 14.39
CA SER A 184 5.03 -17.63 14.97
C SER A 184 4.27 -18.66 15.81
N ASN A 185 4.90 -19.80 16.07
CA ASN A 185 4.38 -20.85 16.96
C ASN A 185 3.01 -21.42 16.54
N GLY A 186 2.72 -21.47 15.23
CA GLY A 186 1.48 -22.03 14.69
C GLY A 186 0.35 -21.01 14.55
N GLU A 187 0.53 -19.77 15.03
CA GLU A 187 -0.44 -18.69 14.87
C GLU A 187 -0.69 -18.36 13.39
N GLU A 188 0.31 -18.55 12.52
CA GLU A 188 0.20 -18.34 11.08
C GLU A 188 -0.84 -19.24 10.39
N ARG A 189 -1.25 -20.34 11.05
CA ARG A 189 -2.26 -21.28 10.54
C ARG A 189 -3.69 -20.79 10.77
N LYS A 190 -3.90 -19.83 11.68
CA LYS A 190 -5.23 -19.27 11.97
C LYS A 190 -5.68 -18.38 10.82
N ASP A 191 -6.94 -18.56 10.38
CA ASP A 191 -7.49 -17.80 9.25
C ASP A 191 -7.50 -16.28 9.48
N GLU A 192 -7.66 -15.83 10.73
CA GLU A 192 -7.60 -14.42 11.10
C GLU A 192 -6.20 -13.80 10.96
N ASN A 193 -5.15 -14.61 11.03
CA ASN A 193 -3.76 -14.17 10.92
C ASN A 193 -3.23 -14.18 9.49
N LYS A 194 -3.84 -14.96 8.58
CA LYS A 194 -3.32 -15.20 7.21
C LYS A 194 -2.97 -13.92 6.45
N ASN A 195 -3.86 -12.92 6.44
CA ASN A 195 -3.62 -11.67 5.72
C ASN A 195 -2.47 -10.87 6.34
N SER A 196 -2.41 -10.81 7.67
CA SER A 196 -1.33 -10.16 8.41
C SER A 196 0.01 -10.84 8.13
N CYS A 197 0.05 -12.18 8.22
CA CYS A 197 1.25 -12.96 7.97
C CYS A 197 1.71 -12.92 6.52
N GLY A 198 0.80 -12.80 5.55
CA GLY A 198 1.18 -12.57 4.15
C GLY A 198 2.07 -11.34 3.98
N ILE A 199 1.69 -10.21 4.60
CA ILE A 199 2.48 -8.96 4.55
C ILE A 199 3.83 -9.13 5.27
N ILE A 200 3.81 -9.74 6.46
CA ILE A 200 4.98 -9.94 7.32
C ILE A 200 6.00 -10.87 6.66
N CYS A 201 5.55 -11.98 6.08
CA CYS A 201 6.41 -12.93 5.36
C CYS A 201 7.02 -12.30 4.10
N GLN A 202 6.23 -11.51 3.36
CA GLN A 202 6.74 -10.80 2.20
C GLN A 202 7.81 -9.77 2.59
N PHE A 203 7.62 -9.07 3.71
CA PHE A 203 8.64 -8.18 4.27
C PHE A 203 9.92 -8.92 4.62
N ASN A 204 9.83 -10.05 5.33
CA ASN A 204 10.98 -10.88 5.67
C ASN A 204 11.80 -11.26 4.42
N ASN A 205 11.12 -11.74 3.38
CA ASN A 205 11.76 -12.14 2.13
C ASN A 205 12.45 -10.97 1.43
N PHE A 206 11.73 -9.85 1.23
CA PHE A 206 12.29 -8.69 0.53
C PHE A 206 13.41 -8.02 1.31
N TYR A 207 13.26 -7.89 2.62
CA TYR A 207 14.31 -7.35 3.48
C TYR A 207 15.56 -8.22 3.41
N THR A 208 15.41 -9.55 3.52
CA THR A 208 16.55 -10.46 3.48
C THR A 208 17.29 -10.35 2.15
N LEU A 209 16.56 -10.47 1.04
CA LEU A 209 17.16 -10.51 -0.30
C LEU A 209 17.76 -9.18 -0.75
N ASN A 210 17.13 -8.04 -0.41
CA ASN A 210 17.49 -6.75 -1.00
C ASN A 210 18.23 -5.82 -0.04
N ILE A 211 18.07 -6.02 1.27
CA ILE A 211 18.62 -5.16 2.32
C ILE A 211 19.72 -5.87 3.10
N SER A 212 19.41 -6.89 3.91
CA SER A 212 20.42 -7.45 4.84
C SER A 212 21.54 -8.20 4.13
N SER A 213 21.25 -8.90 3.03
CA SER A 213 22.25 -9.65 2.26
C SER A 213 23.00 -8.79 1.23
N ASN A 214 22.70 -7.49 1.14
CA ASN A 214 23.23 -6.63 0.08
C ASN A 214 24.43 -5.81 0.58
N SER A 215 25.64 -6.23 0.17
CA SER A 215 26.90 -5.58 0.56
C SER A 215 27.16 -4.23 -0.11
N GLU A 216 26.40 -3.87 -1.14
CA GLU A 216 26.55 -2.60 -1.87
C GLU A 216 25.85 -1.42 -1.17
N LEU A 217 25.09 -1.66 -0.10
CA LEU A 217 24.40 -0.60 0.62
C LEU A 217 25.36 0.21 1.49
N ALA A 218 25.19 1.53 1.50
CA ALA A 218 26.02 2.43 2.29
C ALA A 218 25.85 2.23 3.81
N HIS A 219 24.68 1.73 4.24
CA HIS A 219 24.37 1.44 5.64
C HIS A 219 24.11 -0.06 5.84
N LYS A 220 24.73 -0.64 6.88
CA LYS A 220 24.53 -2.05 7.27
C LYS A 220 23.37 -2.16 8.24
N PHE A 221 22.34 -2.89 7.84
CA PHE A 221 21.17 -3.15 8.68
C PHE A 221 21.31 -4.48 9.44
N PRO A 222 20.70 -4.60 10.63
CA PRO A 222 20.76 -5.83 11.43
C PRO A 222 19.87 -6.93 10.86
N GLU A 223 20.10 -8.18 11.27
CA GLU A 223 19.18 -9.26 10.93
C GLU A 223 17.82 -9.08 11.63
N LEU A 224 16.76 -9.58 11.01
CA LEU A 224 15.41 -9.44 11.56
C LEU A 224 15.22 -10.17 12.90
N THR A 225 15.94 -11.27 13.11
CA THR A 225 15.90 -12.10 14.32
C THR A 225 16.95 -11.70 15.35
N SER A 226 17.84 -10.74 15.06
CA SER A 226 18.89 -10.38 16.01
C SER A 226 18.31 -9.72 17.27
N GLY A 227 18.87 -10.03 18.43
CA GLY A 227 18.56 -9.33 19.70
C GLY A 227 19.15 -7.92 19.77
N THR A 228 19.77 -7.43 18.69
CA THR A 228 20.45 -6.14 18.65
C THR A 228 19.47 -5.01 18.96
N PRO A 229 19.76 -4.18 19.98
CA PRO A 229 18.99 -2.98 20.27
C PRO A 229 19.02 -2.03 19.05
N LEU A 230 17.85 -1.51 18.65
CA LEU A 230 17.68 -0.68 17.45
C LEU A 230 17.65 0.84 17.76
N ASN A 231 18.07 1.20 18.96
CA ASN A 231 18.01 2.55 19.54
C ASN A 231 19.25 3.40 19.22
N VAL A 232 20.24 2.85 18.52
CA VAL A 232 21.42 3.59 18.06
C VAL A 232 21.59 3.38 16.56
N ILE A 233 21.44 4.45 15.78
CA ILE A 233 21.72 4.48 14.35
C ILE A 233 22.99 5.33 14.21
N ASP A 234 24.17 4.73 14.33
CA ASP A 234 25.44 5.48 14.45
C ASP A 234 25.77 6.38 13.25
N VAL A 235 25.06 6.17 12.13
CA VAL A 235 25.31 6.83 10.85
C VAL A 235 24.29 7.96 10.58
N CYS A 236 23.24 8.08 11.41
CA CYS A 236 22.13 9.03 11.31
C CYS A 236 21.57 9.43 12.68
#